data_AF-A0A7X7FTL3-F1
#
_entry.id   AF-A0A7X7FTL3-F1
#
_cell.length_a   1.000
_cell.length_b   1.000
_cell.length_c   1.000
_cell.angle_alpha   90.00
_cell.angle_beta   90.00
_cell.angle_gamma   90.00
#
_symmetry.space_group_name_H-M   'P 1'
#
loop_
_entity.id
_entity.type
_entity.pdbx_description
1 polymer ?
#
loop_
_entity_poly.entity_id
_entity_poly.type
_entity_poly.pdbx_seq_one_letter_code
_entity_poly.pdbx_strand_id
1 'polypeptide(L)'
;MKNMRLWLVTLAVCVVASPLLAVTWEHMGTSAFTVTNGWMQDRQRIRFHSIVVDRDGNIFATAGDGENNGTTPGGVTIFKADSTQLDIDVSPAVFAGGIDLNIPGGITKMVVAGDGKVYALQNWSEIRWGFERGWSHKILRINLDGTVDVIFNATVGTPEVPGTGDLEQDKIRGLTVGGDGHIYWTMNGASGYWKYNFLWRYDVVKSIVELSPVVGNSGWGETHRMQDLLYAGRDQATNLDWFAVLGGQDGTAWRADAIGWSRFRRMATNGTSNPGWGRDWVTAAAYDRERKKLWVGSRNTGTVQTYGTMIMGRWNGNPANAALFTEEADPIEGLPAIASLWHANGNDPQTSGVGNGGDYWVAAMAVNCDGKAWMSWGASATYSFGGTYGPIGRVYTMGPDDGGPSGDEGTPIAADTSQVVALAFTPFKVYALVCDLSVSPAEFKVYRADNPADCTPSIGACCTPNGCVMTTENECAGEFQGIGTDCELVDCSCRVCHDPFADADGDGDVDQTDFAIVQKCFTGQDGGVPNSPCRCDCYNRDGDEDVDASDLSAWFDCALGPGIPADKDCD
;
A
#
# COMPACT_ATOMS: atom_id res chain seq x y z
N MET A 1 -8.72 -71.24 27.18
CA MET A 1 -9.49 -70.03 26.82
C MET A 1 -9.62 -69.13 28.04
N LYS A 2 -8.72 -68.15 28.20
CA LYS A 2 -8.77 -67.12 29.23
C LYS A 2 -8.04 -65.86 28.74
N ASN A 3 -8.85 -64.88 28.35
CA ASN A 3 -8.73 -63.43 28.53
C ASN A 3 -7.34 -62.78 28.41
N MET A 4 -7.07 -62.22 27.23
CA MET A 4 -6.05 -61.20 27.00
C MET A 4 -6.69 -59.81 27.24
N ARG A 5 -6.26 -59.10 28.28
CA ARG A 5 -6.69 -57.72 28.56
C ARG A 5 -5.76 -56.75 27.83
N LEU A 6 -6.35 -55.99 26.91
CA LEU A 6 -5.74 -54.88 26.18
C LEU A 6 -5.60 -53.69 27.13
N TRP A 7 -4.38 -53.21 27.36
CA TRP A 7 -4.11 -51.97 28.10
C TRP A 7 -4.17 -50.79 27.12
N LEU A 8 -5.21 -49.97 27.24
CA LEU A 8 -5.30 -48.66 26.58
C LEU A 8 -4.43 -47.67 27.38
N VAL A 9 -3.30 -47.26 26.79
CA VAL A 9 -2.52 -46.11 27.25
C VAL A 9 -3.18 -44.86 26.68
N THR A 10 -3.84 -44.08 27.53
CA THR A 10 -4.40 -42.78 27.15
C THR A 10 -3.27 -41.77 27.05
N LEU A 11 -2.83 -41.45 25.84
CA LEU A 11 -1.90 -40.35 25.57
C LEU A 11 -2.69 -39.04 25.74
N ALA A 12 -2.55 -38.38 26.90
CA ALA A 12 -3.07 -37.04 27.10
C ALA A 12 -2.20 -36.05 26.32
N VAL A 13 -2.64 -35.69 25.11
CA VAL A 13 -2.09 -34.56 24.37
C VAL A 13 -2.58 -33.29 25.07
N CYS A 14 -1.74 -32.71 25.93
CA CYS A 14 -1.91 -31.33 26.37
C CYS A 14 -1.66 -30.42 25.16
N VAL A 15 -2.73 -30.08 24.43
CA VAL A 15 -2.72 -28.94 23.52
C VAL A 15 -2.57 -27.69 24.40
N VAL A 16 -1.33 -27.21 24.53
CA VAL A 16 -1.08 -25.87 25.07
C VAL A 16 -1.61 -24.91 24.01
N ALA A 17 -2.87 -24.49 24.16
CA ALA A 17 -3.35 -23.33 23.44
C ALA A 17 -2.53 -22.14 23.97
N SER A 18 -1.48 -21.76 23.26
CA SER A 18 -0.80 -20.49 23.51
C SER A 18 -1.88 -19.41 23.42
N PRO A 19 -2.20 -18.68 24.49
CA PRO A 19 -3.01 -17.49 24.33
C PRO A 19 -2.23 -16.60 23.35
N LEU A 20 -2.84 -16.23 22.23
CA LEU A 20 -2.34 -15.13 21.41
C LEU A 20 -2.27 -13.92 22.34
N LEU A 21 -1.06 -13.61 22.81
CA LEU A 21 -0.85 -12.44 23.65
C LEU A 21 -0.96 -11.22 22.74
N ALA A 22 -1.86 -10.30 23.08
CA ALA A 22 -1.90 -8.98 22.48
C ALA A 22 -0.49 -8.36 22.49
N VAL A 23 -0.15 -7.59 21.46
CA VAL A 23 1.13 -6.89 21.43
C VAL A 23 1.28 -5.92 22.60
N THR A 24 2.53 -5.70 23.02
CA THR A 24 2.85 -4.74 24.09
C THR A 24 3.16 -3.39 23.48
N TRP A 25 2.29 -2.41 23.72
CA TRP A 25 2.45 -1.05 23.23
C TRP A 25 3.36 -0.22 24.14
N GLU A 26 4.33 0.44 23.53
CA GLU A 26 5.29 1.36 24.15
C GLU A 26 5.02 2.78 23.64
N HIS A 27 4.91 3.73 24.57
CA HIS A 27 4.72 5.14 24.24
C HIS A 27 6.02 5.74 23.67
N MET A 28 5.93 6.36 22.50
CA MET A 28 7.08 6.98 21.82
C MET A 28 7.17 8.48 22.06
N GLY A 29 6.03 9.15 22.14
CA GLY A 29 5.98 10.59 22.32
C GLY A 29 4.57 11.17 22.13
N THR A 30 4.45 12.45 22.43
CA THR A 30 3.20 13.20 22.39
C THR A 30 3.41 14.45 21.54
N SER A 31 2.56 14.65 20.53
CA SER A 31 2.54 15.86 19.71
C SER A 31 2.29 17.09 20.58
N ALA A 32 2.88 18.22 20.20
CA ALA A 32 2.52 19.50 20.81
C ALA A 32 1.12 20.01 20.38
N PHE A 33 0.55 19.42 19.33
CA PHE A 33 -0.78 19.76 18.84
C PHE A 33 -1.88 19.02 19.60
N THR A 34 -3.01 19.69 19.77
CA THR A 34 -4.18 19.17 20.49
C THR A 34 -5.45 19.47 19.69
N VAL A 35 -6.52 18.74 19.99
CA VAL A 35 -7.83 18.94 19.33
C VAL A 35 -8.96 18.88 20.35
N THR A 36 -10.02 19.68 20.19
CA THR A 36 -11.20 19.53 21.05
C THR A 36 -11.82 18.15 20.86
N ASN A 37 -12.11 17.44 21.96
CA ASN A 37 -12.58 16.05 21.94
C ASN A 37 -13.82 15.85 21.07
N GLY A 38 -14.77 16.80 21.10
CA GLY A 38 -15.98 16.76 20.28
C GLY A 38 -15.70 16.69 18.77
N TRP A 39 -14.59 17.27 18.28
CA TRP A 39 -14.21 17.19 16.87
C TRP A 39 -13.76 15.79 16.44
N MET A 40 -13.21 15.01 17.36
CA MET A 40 -12.84 13.61 17.14
C MET A 40 -14.02 12.65 17.33
N GLN A 41 -15.13 13.16 17.84
CA GLN A 41 -16.34 12.39 18.17
C GLN A 41 -17.53 12.80 17.29
N ASP A 42 -17.28 13.43 16.14
CA ASP A 42 -18.30 13.81 15.17
C ASP A 42 -18.21 12.94 13.91
N ARG A 43 -19.12 11.97 13.80
CA ARG A 43 -19.21 11.10 12.60
C ARG A 43 -19.45 11.88 11.30
N GLN A 44 -19.99 13.09 11.38
CA GLN A 44 -20.31 13.90 10.21
C GLN A 44 -19.06 14.57 9.66
N ARG A 45 -18.08 14.81 10.54
CA ARG A 45 -16.82 15.54 10.33
C ARG A 45 -15.62 14.70 10.75
N ILE A 46 -15.58 13.46 10.29
CA ILE A 46 -14.46 12.55 10.55
C ILE A 46 -13.16 13.19 10.09
N ARG A 47 -12.16 13.16 10.97
CA ARG A 47 -10.81 13.62 10.71
C ARG A 47 -9.96 12.45 10.26
N PHE A 48 -9.29 12.64 9.13
CA PHE A 48 -8.34 11.68 8.62
C PHE A 48 -6.98 11.98 9.20
N HIS A 49 -6.31 10.94 9.66
CA HIS A 49 -4.96 11.02 10.15
C HIS A 49 -4.07 10.06 9.35
N SER A 50 -2.78 10.33 9.41
CA SER A 50 -1.80 9.49 8.74
C SER A 50 -0.56 9.38 9.60
N ILE A 51 0.06 8.21 9.53
CA ILE A 51 1.35 7.93 10.13
C ILE A 51 2.17 7.18 9.08
N VAL A 52 3.42 7.59 8.90
CA VAL A 52 4.40 6.87 8.08
C VAL A 52 5.73 6.80 8.83
N VAL A 53 6.52 5.78 8.53
CA VAL A 53 7.86 5.60 9.06
C VAL A 53 8.82 5.56 7.88
N ASP A 54 9.81 6.44 7.88
CA ASP A 54 10.84 6.43 6.83
C ASP A 54 11.87 5.30 7.06
N ARG A 55 12.78 5.15 6.10
CA ARG A 55 13.83 4.11 6.15
C ARG A 55 14.81 4.27 7.30
N ASP A 56 14.95 5.48 7.84
CA ASP A 56 15.85 5.78 8.94
C ASP A 56 15.17 5.59 10.30
N GLY A 57 13.87 5.22 10.30
CA GLY A 57 13.07 4.98 11.49
C GLY A 57 12.45 6.25 12.08
N ASN A 58 12.45 7.37 11.37
CA ASN A 58 11.74 8.57 11.79
C ASN A 58 10.23 8.38 11.55
N ILE A 59 9.43 8.75 12.54
CA ILE A 59 7.98 8.59 12.51
C ILE A 59 7.36 9.96 12.23
N PHE A 60 6.60 10.06 11.16
CA PHE A 60 5.83 11.26 10.81
C PHE A 60 4.38 10.95 11.13
N ALA A 61 3.76 11.73 12.02
CA ALA A 61 2.39 11.53 12.44
C ALA A 61 1.60 12.84 12.34
N THR A 62 0.42 12.80 11.74
CA THR A 62 -0.43 14.00 11.66
C THR A 62 -1.14 14.27 12.98
N ALA A 63 -1.21 15.53 13.35
CA ALA A 63 -1.94 15.99 14.51
C ALA A 63 -2.62 17.32 14.14
N GLY A 64 -3.85 17.20 13.66
CA GLY A 64 -4.64 18.32 13.15
C GLY A 64 -5.68 18.82 14.14
N ASP A 65 -5.91 20.13 14.16
CA ASP A 65 -6.99 20.76 14.91
C ASP A 65 -8.31 20.91 14.09
N GLY A 66 -9.40 21.29 14.78
CA GLY A 66 -10.81 21.30 14.41
C GLY A 66 -11.25 22.06 13.14
N GLU A 67 -12.40 22.77 13.20
CA GLU A 67 -13.11 23.32 12.02
C GLU A 67 -12.47 24.54 11.33
N ASN A 68 -11.14 24.69 11.46
CA ASN A 68 -10.27 25.52 10.65
C ASN A 68 -10.89 26.79 10.08
N ASN A 69 -10.99 27.79 10.96
CA ASN A 69 -10.98 29.18 10.57
C ASN A 69 -9.53 29.74 10.50
N GLY A 70 -8.52 28.87 10.31
CA GLY A 70 -7.10 29.25 10.17
C GLY A 70 -6.39 29.76 11.44
N THR A 71 -6.90 29.47 12.65
CA THR A 71 -6.45 30.15 13.89
C THR A 71 -5.78 29.28 14.94
N THR A 72 -5.89 27.95 14.85
CA THR A 72 -5.25 27.03 15.81
C THR A 72 -4.11 26.25 15.14
N PRO A 73 -2.98 26.02 15.84
CA PRO A 73 -1.89 25.20 15.32
C PRO A 73 -2.30 23.75 15.04
N GLY A 74 -1.73 23.17 13.99
CA GLY A 74 -1.88 21.75 13.67
C GLY A 74 -1.16 21.35 12.40
N GLY A 75 -0.64 20.13 12.33
CA GLY A 75 0.11 19.65 11.18
C GLY A 75 0.73 18.28 11.36
N VAL A 76 2.06 18.21 11.35
CA VAL A 76 2.83 16.96 11.45
C VAL A 76 3.79 17.05 12.62
N THR A 77 3.83 16.02 13.45
CA THR A 77 4.92 15.82 14.40
C THR A 77 5.85 14.75 13.86
N ILE A 78 7.15 15.05 13.84
CA ILE A 78 8.22 14.10 13.52
C ILE A 78 8.84 13.62 14.83
N PHE A 79 8.73 12.33 15.12
CA PHE A 79 9.47 11.66 16.18
C PHE A 79 10.70 11.01 15.53
N LYS A 80 11.87 11.63 15.70
CA LYS A 80 13.09 11.19 15.05
C LYS A 80 13.67 9.95 15.72
N ALA A 81 14.43 9.18 14.95
CA ALA A 81 15.07 7.95 15.43
C ALA A 81 16.05 8.20 16.60
N ASP A 82 16.61 9.41 16.68
CA ASP A 82 17.46 9.87 17.80
C ASP A 82 16.66 10.30 19.05
N SER A 83 15.35 10.02 19.07
CA SER A 83 14.39 10.39 20.13
C SER A 83 14.12 11.89 20.26
N THR A 84 14.61 12.73 19.34
CA THR A 84 14.20 14.14 19.27
C THR A 84 12.84 14.27 18.57
N GLN A 85 12.13 15.36 18.85
CA GLN A 85 10.81 15.64 18.29
C GLN A 85 10.80 16.99 17.59
N LEU A 86 10.04 17.09 16.50
CA LEU A 86 9.79 18.33 15.78
C LEU A 86 8.32 18.45 15.38
N ASP A 87 7.63 19.47 15.90
CA ASP A 87 6.25 19.78 15.57
C ASP A 87 6.20 20.84 14.45
N ILE A 88 5.68 20.46 13.30
CA ILE A 88 5.54 21.30 12.11
C ILE A 88 4.09 21.75 12.01
N ASP A 89 3.85 22.99 12.37
CA ASP A 89 2.53 23.60 12.24
C ASP A 89 2.30 24.02 10.79
N VAL A 90 1.34 23.39 10.10
CA VAL A 90 1.02 23.71 8.70
C VAL A 90 -0.12 24.72 8.57
N SER A 91 -0.50 25.37 9.69
CA SER A 91 -1.45 26.48 9.76
C SER A 91 -0.94 27.83 9.22
N PRO A 92 0.35 28.24 9.37
CA PRO A 92 0.74 29.62 9.11
C PRO A 92 0.59 30.03 7.64
N ALA A 93 0.16 31.28 7.44
CA ALA A 93 -0.08 31.88 6.13
C ALA A 93 1.17 32.09 5.25
N VAL A 94 2.38 31.77 5.77
CA VAL A 94 3.63 31.96 5.03
C VAL A 94 4.65 30.88 5.40
N PHE A 95 4.76 29.86 4.57
CA PHE A 95 5.98 29.08 4.46
C PHE A 95 6.97 29.77 3.51
N ALA A 96 8.25 29.41 3.56
CA ALA A 96 9.27 29.99 2.69
C ALA A 96 8.79 30.00 1.22
N GLY A 97 8.84 31.16 0.56
CA GLY A 97 8.34 31.34 -0.81
C GLY A 97 6.98 32.04 -0.94
N GLY A 98 6.36 32.51 0.15
CA GLY A 98 5.13 33.31 0.07
C GLY A 98 3.88 32.48 -0.21
N ILE A 99 3.93 31.18 0.07
CA ILE A 99 2.83 30.25 -0.19
C ILE A 99 2.02 30.07 1.08
N ASP A 100 0.72 30.24 0.91
CA ASP A 100 -0.27 30.13 1.96
C ASP A 100 -0.75 28.68 2.10
N LEU A 101 -0.31 27.98 3.17
CA LEU A 101 -0.77 26.61 3.43
C LEU A 101 -2.18 26.59 4.00
N ASN A 102 -2.55 27.56 4.85
CA ASN A 102 -3.87 27.91 5.43
C ASN A 102 -4.92 26.80 5.67
N ILE A 103 -4.51 25.53 5.75
CA ILE A 103 -5.36 24.40 6.14
C ILE A 103 -4.67 23.72 7.33
N PRO A 104 -4.84 24.27 8.56
CA PRO A 104 -4.28 23.69 9.76
C PRO A 104 -4.71 22.22 9.90
N GLY A 105 -3.79 21.28 10.08
CA GLY A 105 -4.20 19.87 10.23
C GLY A 105 -4.89 19.22 9.01
N GLY A 106 -4.83 19.84 7.82
CA GLY A 106 -5.45 19.32 6.60
C GLY A 106 -4.72 18.16 5.95
N ILE A 107 -3.72 17.56 6.61
CA ILE A 107 -3.00 16.43 6.04
C ILE A 107 -3.78 15.16 6.31
N THR A 108 -4.37 14.60 5.26
CA THR A 108 -5.25 13.42 5.36
C THR A 108 -4.55 12.12 4.97
N LYS A 109 -3.42 12.21 4.26
CA LYS A 109 -2.61 11.05 3.89
C LYS A 109 -1.15 11.44 3.72
N MET A 110 -0.24 10.59 4.18
CA MET A 110 1.19 10.65 3.93
C MET A 110 1.67 9.35 3.32
N VAL A 111 2.75 9.41 2.55
CA VAL A 111 3.43 8.28 1.92
C VAL A 111 4.95 8.48 1.95
N VAL A 112 5.71 7.39 1.95
CA VAL A 112 7.17 7.41 1.74
C VAL A 112 7.43 7.02 0.30
N ALA A 113 8.04 7.91 -0.49
CA ALA A 113 8.33 7.66 -1.90
C ALA A 113 9.63 6.84 -2.08
N GLY A 114 9.93 6.46 -3.32
CA GLY A 114 11.14 5.69 -3.67
C GLY A 114 12.46 6.43 -3.41
N ASP A 115 12.43 7.77 -3.33
CA ASP A 115 13.59 8.57 -2.88
C ASP A 115 13.76 8.57 -1.35
N GLY A 116 12.86 7.88 -0.64
CA GLY A 116 12.83 7.75 0.82
C GLY A 116 12.35 8.98 1.57
N LYS A 117 11.81 10.00 0.89
CA LYS A 117 11.24 11.19 1.55
C LYS A 117 9.75 11.03 1.79
N VAL A 118 9.24 11.85 2.71
CA VAL A 118 7.83 11.86 3.10
C VAL A 118 7.06 12.92 2.32
N TYR A 119 5.96 12.48 1.71
CA TYR A 119 5.05 13.30 0.95
C TYR A 119 3.64 13.22 1.52
N ALA A 120 2.91 14.33 1.44
CA ALA A 120 1.64 14.50 2.12
C ALA A 120 0.59 15.10 1.19
N LEU A 121 -0.64 14.60 1.31
CA LEU A 121 -1.83 15.21 0.74
C LEU A 121 -2.44 16.15 1.78
N GLN A 122 -2.38 17.45 1.50
CA GLN A 122 -3.13 18.45 2.24
C GLN A 122 -4.44 18.72 1.49
N ASN A 123 -5.56 18.27 2.04
CA ASN A 123 -6.88 18.56 1.51
C ASN A 123 -7.91 18.69 2.64
N TRP A 124 -9.08 19.24 2.30
CA TRP A 124 -10.20 19.31 3.25
C TRP A 124 -11.41 18.62 2.63
N SER A 125 -12.05 17.74 3.41
CA SER A 125 -13.31 17.11 2.99
C SER A 125 -14.20 16.76 4.16
N GLU A 126 -15.35 17.42 4.24
CA GLU A 126 -16.40 17.02 5.17
C GLU A 126 -17.22 15.89 4.57
N ILE A 127 -17.16 14.75 5.26
CA ILE A 127 -17.72 13.49 4.76
C ILE A 127 -19.24 13.56 4.64
N ARG A 128 -19.99 14.26 5.50
CA ARG A 128 -21.47 14.18 5.43
C ARG A 128 -22.08 14.86 4.20
N TRP A 129 -21.58 16.02 3.83
CA TRP A 129 -22.23 16.86 2.82
C TRP A 129 -21.36 17.10 1.59
N GLY A 130 -20.09 16.69 1.64
CA GLY A 130 -19.13 17.07 0.63
C GLY A 130 -18.95 18.58 0.50
N PHE A 131 -19.42 19.37 1.50
CA PHE A 131 -19.32 20.84 1.53
C PHE A 131 -17.89 21.29 1.26
N GLU A 132 -17.71 22.51 0.77
CA GLU A 132 -16.39 23.08 0.50
C GLU A 132 -16.25 24.42 1.21
N ARG A 133 -15.01 24.81 1.49
CA ARG A 133 -14.67 26.14 2.01
C ARG A 133 -13.68 26.88 1.12
N GLY A 134 -13.59 26.49 -0.15
CA GLY A 134 -12.71 27.13 -1.15
C GLY A 134 -11.21 27.00 -0.85
N TRP A 135 -10.81 25.96 -0.12
CA TRP A 135 -9.40 25.75 0.25
C TRP A 135 -8.62 25.00 -0.84
N SER A 136 -7.37 25.42 -1.07
CA SER A 136 -6.51 24.77 -2.06
C SER A 136 -5.96 23.42 -1.59
N HIS A 137 -6.17 22.38 -2.39
CA HIS A 137 -5.51 21.09 -2.21
C HIS A 137 -4.06 21.12 -2.66
N LYS A 138 -3.18 20.47 -1.91
CA LYS A 138 -1.75 20.48 -2.16
C LYS A 138 -1.12 19.11 -1.99
N ILE A 139 -0.09 18.87 -2.80
CA ILE A 139 0.89 17.83 -2.55
C ILE A 139 2.10 18.51 -1.92
N LEU A 140 2.48 18.04 -0.75
CA LEU A 140 3.57 18.59 0.05
C LEU A 140 4.69 17.57 0.18
N ARG A 141 5.92 18.05 0.38
CA ARG A 141 7.04 17.26 0.91
C ARG A 141 7.37 17.77 2.30
N ILE A 142 7.44 16.86 3.28
CA ILE A 142 7.75 17.19 4.68
C ILE A 142 9.19 16.79 4.94
N ASN A 143 10.05 17.76 5.26
CA ASN A 143 11.48 17.53 5.47
C ASN A 143 11.81 17.36 6.95
N LEU A 144 12.87 16.59 7.25
CA LEU A 144 13.32 16.31 8.62
C LEU A 144 13.82 17.56 9.38
N ASP A 145 14.14 18.63 8.67
CA ASP A 145 14.55 19.92 9.26
C ASP A 145 13.36 20.82 9.63
N GLY A 146 12.12 20.38 9.36
CA GLY A 146 10.90 21.13 9.64
C GLY A 146 10.39 21.96 8.47
N THR A 147 11.13 22.03 7.37
CA THR A 147 10.68 22.72 6.16
C THR A 147 9.61 21.89 5.42
N VAL A 148 8.74 22.60 4.71
CA VAL A 148 7.67 22.01 3.90
C VAL A 148 7.75 22.59 2.50
N ASP A 149 7.94 21.72 1.51
CA ASP A 149 7.92 22.11 0.10
C ASP A 149 6.55 21.85 -0.49
N VAL A 150 6.05 22.78 -1.31
CA VAL A 150 4.82 22.59 -2.07
C VAL A 150 5.18 22.03 -3.43
N ILE A 151 4.89 20.75 -3.62
CA ILE A 151 5.13 20.04 -4.89
C ILE A 151 4.06 20.39 -5.92
N PHE A 152 2.82 20.49 -5.47
CA PHE A 152 1.69 20.88 -6.30
C PHE A 152 0.67 21.66 -5.49
N ASN A 153 0.11 22.72 -6.09
CA ASN A 153 -0.97 23.53 -5.51
C ASN A 153 -2.11 23.61 -6.51
N ALA A 154 -3.26 23.04 -6.19
CA ALA A 154 -4.38 22.93 -7.12
C ALA A 154 -4.87 24.31 -7.60
N THR A 155 -4.87 25.35 -6.76
CA THR A 155 -5.33 26.71 -7.16
C THR A 155 -4.45 27.36 -8.21
N VAL A 156 -3.13 27.23 -8.09
CA VAL A 156 -2.18 27.97 -8.95
C VAL A 156 -1.67 27.09 -10.09
N GLY A 157 -1.56 25.78 -9.86
CA GLY A 157 -0.93 24.84 -10.77
C GLY A 157 0.60 24.92 -10.73
N THR A 158 1.23 24.42 -11.79
CA THR A 158 2.65 24.59 -12.11
C THR A 158 2.75 25.23 -13.52
N PRO A 159 3.94 25.62 -14.02
CA PRO A 159 4.06 26.05 -15.42
C PRO A 159 3.54 25.02 -16.43
N GLU A 160 3.60 23.74 -16.09
CA GLU A 160 3.15 22.60 -16.90
C GLU A 160 1.72 22.17 -16.61
N VAL A 161 1.17 22.52 -15.43
CA VAL A 161 -0.15 22.09 -14.97
C VAL A 161 -1.04 23.29 -14.68
N PRO A 162 -2.21 23.45 -15.30
CA PRO A 162 -3.07 24.57 -15.00
C PRO A 162 -3.59 24.50 -13.56
N GLY A 163 -3.72 25.65 -12.91
CA GLY A 163 -4.51 25.78 -11.69
C GLY A 163 -6.00 25.55 -11.97
N THR A 164 -6.72 25.02 -10.98
CA THR A 164 -8.18 24.98 -11.03
C THR A 164 -8.78 26.37 -10.73
N GLY A 165 -9.80 26.73 -11.51
CA GLY A 165 -10.69 27.87 -11.21
C GLY A 165 -11.87 27.51 -10.32
N ASP A 166 -12.02 26.24 -9.93
CA ASP A 166 -13.13 25.67 -9.18
C ASP A 166 -12.62 24.73 -8.08
N LEU A 167 -12.16 25.34 -6.96
CA LEU A 167 -11.70 24.62 -5.76
C LEU A 167 -12.83 23.89 -5.03
N GLU A 168 -14.07 24.18 -5.43
CA GLU A 168 -15.24 23.48 -4.95
C GLU A 168 -15.32 22.11 -5.61
N GLN A 169 -15.19 22.02 -6.92
CA GLN A 169 -15.37 20.75 -7.64
C GLN A 169 -14.09 19.96 -7.87
N ASP A 170 -12.93 20.61 -7.97
CA ASP A 170 -11.69 19.98 -8.39
C ASP A 170 -10.83 19.56 -7.17
N LYS A 171 -10.87 18.27 -6.86
CA LYS A 171 -10.41 17.69 -5.60
C LYS A 171 -9.31 16.66 -5.79
N ILE A 172 -8.30 16.69 -4.91
CA ILE A 172 -7.41 15.55 -4.72
C ILE A 172 -8.00 14.68 -3.63
N ARG A 173 -8.28 13.41 -3.93
CA ARG A 173 -8.97 12.48 -3.00
C ARG A 173 -8.10 11.32 -2.52
N GLY A 174 -6.97 11.09 -3.19
CA GLY A 174 -6.08 9.98 -2.93
C GLY A 174 -4.64 10.32 -3.28
N LEU A 175 -3.74 9.64 -2.59
CA LEU A 175 -2.29 9.72 -2.77
C LEU A 175 -1.73 8.31 -2.55
N THR A 176 -0.81 7.88 -3.40
CA THR A 176 -0.13 6.59 -3.27
C THR A 176 1.25 6.65 -3.90
N VAL A 177 2.04 5.60 -3.72
CA VAL A 177 3.34 5.41 -4.37
C VAL A 177 3.23 4.22 -5.33
N GLY A 178 3.72 4.37 -6.56
CA GLY A 178 3.75 3.31 -7.56
C GLY A 178 4.87 2.29 -7.31
N GLY A 179 4.92 1.22 -8.08
CA GLY A 179 6.02 0.25 -8.03
C GLY A 179 7.34 0.85 -8.50
N ASP A 180 7.27 1.91 -9.31
CA ASP A 180 8.40 2.74 -9.74
C ASP A 180 8.91 3.74 -8.68
N GLY A 181 8.29 3.80 -7.49
CA GLY A 181 8.68 4.71 -6.41
C GLY A 181 8.25 6.16 -6.61
N HIS A 182 7.55 6.50 -7.69
CA HIS A 182 6.96 7.83 -7.88
C HIS A 182 5.66 7.99 -7.10
N ILE A 183 5.24 9.23 -6.91
CA ILE A 183 4.01 9.54 -6.16
C ILE A 183 2.90 9.81 -7.15
N TYR A 184 1.74 9.22 -6.91
CA TYR A 184 0.57 9.32 -7.76
C TYR A 184 -0.62 9.88 -6.99
N TRP A 185 -1.41 10.72 -7.65
CA TRP A 185 -2.69 11.20 -7.14
C TRP A 185 -3.73 11.35 -8.25
N THR A 186 -4.99 11.35 -7.83
CA THR A 186 -6.13 11.65 -8.70
C THR A 186 -6.55 13.09 -8.52
N MET A 187 -6.91 13.76 -9.62
CA MET A 187 -7.64 15.01 -9.63
C MET A 187 -9.07 14.72 -10.05
N ASN A 188 -9.95 14.61 -9.06
CA ASN A 188 -11.38 14.43 -9.24
C ASN A 188 -12.04 15.80 -9.44
N GLY A 189 -12.49 16.11 -10.65
CA GLY A 189 -13.24 17.32 -10.93
C GLY A 189 -14.48 17.03 -11.77
N ALA A 190 -15.64 17.55 -11.35
CA ALA A 190 -16.84 17.54 -12.21
C ALA A 190 -16.67 18.47 -13.43
N SER A 191 -15.65 19.33 -13.42
CA SER A 191 -15.28 20.22 -14.52
C SER A 191 -14.76 19.46 -15.75
N GLY A 192 -14.76 20.17 -16.89
CA GLY A 192 -14.30 19.62 -18.16
C GLY A 192 -12.86 19.16 -18.11
N TYR A 193 -11.92 19.94 -17.57
CA TYR A 193 -10.50 19.64 -17.69
C TYR A 193 -10.08 18.40 -16.88
N TRP A 194 -10.37 18.35 -15.58
CA TRP A 194 -9.77 17.33 -14.70
C TRP A 194 -10.29 15.91 -14.95
N LYS A 195 -11.54 15.73 -15.39
CA LYS A 195 -12.02 14.40 -15.78
C LYS A 195 -11.25 13.81 -16.98
N TYR A 196 -10.76 14.66 -17.90
CA TYR A 196 -9.90 14.26 -19.03
C TYR A 196 -8.42 14.23 -18.67
N ASN A 197 -8.04 14.74 -17.50
CA ASN A 197 -6.66 14.82 -17.01
C ASN A 197 -6.63 14.32 -15.56
N PHE A 198 -6.94 13.03 -15.38
CA PHE A 198 -7.36 12.50 -14.08
C PHE A 198 -6.20 12.02 -13.20
N LEU A 199 -5.24 11.30 -13.78
CA LEU A 199 -4.12 10.68 -13.05
C LEU A 199 -2.85 11.49 -13.26
N TRP A 200 -2.21 11.86 -12.15
CA TRP A 200 -1.01 12.67 -12.12
C TRP A 200 0.08 11.96 -11.32
N ARG A 201 1.34 12.28 -11.61
CA ARG A 201 2.47 11.84 -10.80
C ARG A 201 3.47 12.96 -10.55
N TYR A 202 4.21 12.81 -9.47
CA TYR A 202 5.46 13.51 -9.25
C TYR A 202 6.60 12.52 -9.46
N ASP A 203 7.38 12.74 -10.53
CA ASP A 203 8.60 12.00 -10.81
C ASP A 203 9.68 12.50 -9.84
N VAL A 204 9.95 11.72 -8.80
CA VAL A 204 10.91 12.08 -7.75
C VAL A 204 12.35 12.17 -8.26
N VAL A 205 12.67 11.51 -9.38
CA VAL A 205 14.01 11.52 -9.98
C VAL A 205 14.21 12.82 -10.76
N LYS A 206 13.23 13.17 -11.60
CA LYS A 206 13.28 14.40 -12.41
C LYS A 206 12.84 15.66 -11.65
N SER A 207 12.19 15.48 -10.50
CA SER A 207 11.56 16.54 -9.71
C SER A 207 10.52 17.35 -10.49
N ILE A 208 9.70 16.68 -11.30
CA ILE A 208 8.63 17.31 -12.11
C ILE A 208 7.27 16.67 -11.86
N VAL A 209 6.22 17.47 -12.00
CA VAL A 209 4.83 17.00 -12.03
C VAL A 209 4.46 16.65 -13.47
N GLU A 210 3.93 15.46 -13.69
CA GLU A 210 3.54 14.95 -15.00
C GLU A 210 2.08 14.49 -14.99
N LEU A 211 1.41 14.72 -16.11
CA LEU A 211 0.10 14.14 -16.43
C LEU A 211 0.30 12.74 -17.05
N SER A 212 -0.58 11.80 -16.70
CA SER A 212 -0.67 10.51 -17.40
C SER A 212 -0.82 10.72 -18.92
N PRO A 213 -0.07 10.01 -19.78
CA PRO A 213 -0.15 10.17 -21.24
C PRO A 213 -1.48 9.71 -21.86
N VAL A 214 -2.42 9.23 -21.05
CA VAL A 214 -3.72 8.69 -21.49
C VAL A 214 -4.64 9.82 -21.95
N VAL A 215 -5.11 9.74 -23.20
CA VAL A 215 -5.97 10.77 -23.82
C VAL A 215 -7.44 10.38 -23.80
N GLY A 216 -8.21 10.94 -22.87
CA GLY A 216 -9.66 10.73 -22.79
C GLY A 216 -10.13 10.84 -21.36
N ASN A 217 -11.44 10.76 -21.12
CA ASN A 217 -11.92 10.89 -19.76
C ASN A 217 -11.54 9.61 -19.00
N SER A 218 -10.79 9.74 -17.91
CA SER A 218 -10.45 8.62 -17.02
C SER A 218 -10.76 8.94 -15.56
N GLY A 219 -11.58 9.97 -15.36
CA GLY A 219 -12.35 10.21 -14.15
C GLY A 219 -13.85 10.34 -14.50
N TRP A 220 -14.54 9.23 -14.79
CA TRP A 220 -15.88 9.29 -15.42
C TRP A 220 -17.03 9.69 -14.45
N GLY A 221 -17.40 10.99 -14.42
CA GLY A 221 -18.68 11.51 -13.89
C GLY A 221 -18.73 11.80 -12.38
N GLU A 222 -17.64 12.31 -11.82
CA GLU A 222 -17.09 11.86 -10.54
C GLU A 222 -17.77 12.32 -9.24
N THR A 223 -17.89 11.39 -8.28
CA THR A 223 -18.04 11.65 -6.83
C THR A 223 -17.22 10.61 -6.04
N HIS A 224 -15.89 10.65 -6.14
CA HIS A 224 -15.03 9.75 -5.37
C HIS A 224 -14.95 10.09 -3.89
N ARG A 225 -14.57 9.07 -3.13
CA ARG A 225 -14.49 9.08 -1.68
C ARG A 225 -13.08 9.46 -1.25
N MET A 226 -12.89 9.68 0.04
CA MET A 226 -11.55 9.90 0.59
C MET A 226 -10.74 8.61 0.49
N GLN A 227 -9.44 8.74 0.27
CA GLN A 227 -8.53 7.61 0.05
C GLN A 227 -8.90 6.79 -1.20
N ASP A 228 -9.31 7.48 -2.28
CA ASP A 228 -9.79 6.81 -3.49
C ASP A 228 -8.69 6.11 -4.31
N LEU A 229 -7.41 6.48 -4.15
CA LEU A 229 -6.32 5.89 -4.91
C LEU A 229 -5.41 5.02 -4.04
N LEU A 230 -5.20 3.77 -4.45
CA LEU A 230 -4.22 2.85 -3.88
C LEU A 230 -3.43 2.15 -4.97
N TYR A 231 -2.12 1.96 -4.75
CA TYR A 231 -1.34 1.05 -5.58
C TYR A 231 -1.82 -0.39 -5.40
N ALA A 232 -1.97 -1.10 -6.52
CA ALA A 232 -2.58 -2.42 -6.59
C ALA A 232 -1.65 -3.47 -7.23
N GLY A 233 -0.34 -3.18 -7.27
CA GLY A 233 0.70 -4.07 -7.78
C GLY A 233 1.05 -3.83 -9.24
N ARG A 234 2.12 -4.51 -9.68
CA ARG A 234 2.61 -4.51 -11.05
C ARG A 234 2.20 -5.80 -11.74
N ASP A 235 1.62 -5.68 -12.92
CA ASP A 235 1.33 -6.83 -13.78
C ASP A 235 2.62 -7.29 -14.46
N GLN A 236 2.99 -8.57 -14.29
CA GLN A 236 4.20 -9.14 -14.88
C GLN A 236 4.08 -9.33 -16.39
N ALA A 237 2.89 -9.65 -16.91
CA ALA A 237 2.69 -9.91 -18.34
C ALA A 237 2.86 -8.63 -19.16
N THR A 238 2.36 -7.51 -18.63
CA THR A 238 2.38 -6.21 -19.32
C THR A 238 3.44 -5.25 -18.79
N ASN A 239 4.07 -5.59 -17.67
CA ASN A 239 5.05 -4.79 -16.95
C ASN A 239 4.52 -3.41 -16.46
N LEU A 240 3.20 -3.30 -16.29
CA LEU A 240 2.52 -2.05 -15.93
C LEU A 240 2.13 -2.01 -14.46
N ASP A 241 2.31 -0.84 -13.84
CA ASP A 241 1.75 -0.55 -12.51
C ASP A 241 0.26 -0.28 -12.59
N TRP A 242 -0.50 -0.96 -11.73
CA TRP A 242 -1.92 -0.79 -11.57
C TRP A 242 -2.26 -0.08 -10.26
N PHE A 243 -3.29 0.74 -10.33
CA PHE A 243 -3.87 1.44 -9.19
C PHE A 243 -5.36 1.15 -9.10
N ALA A 244 -5.85 0.93 -7.88
CA ALA A 244 -7.25 0.85 -7.57
C ALA A 244 -7.82 2.27 -7.38
N VAL A 245 -8.90 2.58 -8.09
CA VAL A 245 -9.70 3.80 -7.91
C VAL A 245 -11.03 3.43 -7.25
N LEU A 246 -11.21 3.85 -5.99
CA LEU A 246 -12.40 3.60 -5.19
C LEU A 246 -13.45 4.70 -5.41
N GLY A 247 -14.53 4.32 -6.10
CA GLY A 247 -15.68 5.19 -6.38
C GLY A 247 -16.94 4.81 -5.61
N GLY A 248 -17.85 5.76 -5.45
CA GLY A 248 -19.24 5.45 -5.09
C GLY A 248 -20.09 5.17 -6.34
N GLN A 249 -21.10 4.30 -6.21
CA GLN A 249 -22.07 4.06 -7.28
C GLN A 249 -23.46 4.59 -6.88
N ASP A 250 -24.12 4.01 -5.86
CA ASP A 250 -25.49 4.37 -5.47
C ASP A 250 -25.71 4.42 -3.95
N GLY A 251 -25.02 5.33 -3.25
CA GLY A 251 -25.18 5.60 -1.80
C GLY A 251 -24.70 4.50 -0.84
N THR A 252 -24.78 3.22 -1.25
CA THR A 252 -24.41 2.01 -0.48
C THR A 252 -23.43 1.12 -1.22
N ALA A 253 -23.39 1.22 -2.55
CA ALA A 253 -22.47 0.51 -3.43
C ALA A 253 -21.16 1.28 -3.64
N TRP A 254 -20.05 0.56 -3.59
CA TRP A 254 -18.71 1.04 -3.92
C TRP A 254 -18.14 0.25 -5.08
N ARG A 255 -17.20 0.84 -5.80
CA ARG A 255 -16.54 0.21 -6.94
C ARG A 255 -15.03 0.34 -6.79
N ALA A 256 -14.31 -0.74 -7.06
CA ALA A 256 -12.87 -0.75 -7.26
C ALA A 256 -12.59 -0.87 -8.76
N ASP A 257 -12.19 0.25 -9.37
CA ASP A 257 -11.75 0.30 -10.77
C ASP A 257 -10.24 0.20 -10.87
N ALA A 258 -9.75 -0.21 -12.02
CA ALA A 258 -8.33 -0.26 -12.31
C ALA A 258 -7.92 0.90 -13.22
N ILE A 259 -6.80 1.53 -12.93
CA ILE A 259 -6.14 2.51 -13.81
C ILE A 259 -4.64 2.26 -13.80
N GLY A 260 -3.96 2.50 -14.92
CA GLY A 260 -2.50 2.44 -15.00
C GLY A 260 -1.94 3.76 -15.51
N TRP A 261 -0.63 3.99 -15.35
CA TRP A 261 -0.01 5.23 -15.81
C TRP A 261 -0.25 5.50 -17.30
N SER A 262 -0.12 4.47 -18.15
CA SER A 262 -0.34 4.52 -19.59
C SER A 262 -1.61 3.78 -20.04
N ARG A 263 -2.55 3.54 -19.11
CA ARG A 263 -3.80 2.80 -19.37
C ARG A 263 -5.02 3.55 -18.84
N PHE A 264 -6.06 3.60 -19.66
CA PHE A 264 -7.35 4.16 -19.27
C PHE A 264 -7.92 3.46 -18.04
N ARG A 265 -8.66 4.21 -17.23
CA ARG A 265 -9.47 3.63 -16.16
C ARG A 265 -10.49 2.66 -16.76
N ARG A 266 -10.59 1.45 -16.19
CA ARG A 266 -11.56 0.42 -16.57
C ARG A 266 -12.27 -0.14 -15.34
N MET A 267 -13.52 -0.53 -15.54
CA MET A 267 -14.27 -1.26 -14.52
C MET A 267 -13.79 -2.70 -14.48
N ALA A 268 -13.42 -3.19 -13.28
CA ALA A 268 -13.08 -4.59 -13.10
C ALA A 268 -14.36 -5.46 -13.08
N THR A 269 -14.26 -6.72 -13.56
CA THR A 269 -15.41 -7.64 -13.77
C THR A 269 -16.32 -7.78 -12.55
N ASN A 270 -15.72 -7.86 -11.37
CA ASN A 270 -16.41 -7.93 -10.07
C ASN A 270 -16.02 -6.75 -9.16
N GLY A 271 -15.76 -5.59 -9.77
CA GLY A 271 -15.31 -4.38 -9.08
C GLY A 271 -16.37 -3.77 -8.16
N THR A 272 -17.66 -4.07 -8.35
CA THR A 272 -18.72 -3.54 -7.50
C THR A 272 -18.93 -4.37 -6.23
N SER A 273 -18.88 -3.67 -5.10
CA SER A 273 -19.26 -4.17 -3.79
C SER A 273 -20.54 -3.48 -3.36
N ASN A 274 -21.56 -4.23 -2.94
CA ASN A 274 -22.84 -3.67 -2.48
C ASN A 274 -23.44 -4.50 -1.34
N PRO A 275 -23.48 -4.01 -0.08
CA PRO A 275 -24.11 -4.71 1.03
C PRO A 275 -25.62 -4.44 1.09
N GLY A 276 -26.14 -3.55 0.23
CA GLY A 276 -27.49 -2.99 0.28
C GLY A 276 -27.69 -1.90 1.34
N TRP A 277 -26.84 -1.82 2.36
CA TRP A 277 -26.97 -0.89 3.50
C TRP A 277 -25.66 -0.77 4.29
N GLY A 278 -25.65 0.02 5.38
CA GLY A 278 -24.61 -0.06 6.41
C GLY A 278 -23.26 0.59 6.09
N ARG A 279 -23.15 1.31 4.96
CA ARG A 279 -22.00 2.15 4.65
C ARG A 279 -22.37 3.30 3.72
N ASP A 280 -21.72 4.45 3.90
CA ASP A 280 -21.91 5.61 3.03
C ASP A 280 -20.59 6.21 2.49
N TRP A 281 -19.50 6.20 3.26
CA TRP A 281 -18.21 6.77 2.85
C TRP A 281 -17.04 5.84 3.15
N VAL A 282 -16.05 5.86 2.26
CA VAL A 282 -14.74 5.23 2.51
C VAL A 282 -13.99 6.11 3.50
N THR A 283 -13.58 5.50 4.61
CA THR A 283 -12.81 6.17 5.67
C THR A 283 -11.44 5.56 5.89
N ALA A 284 -11.22 4.37 5.35
CA ALA A 284 -9.96 3.64 5.46
C ALA A 284 -9.82 2.69 4.27
N ALA A 285 -8.63 2.53 3.73
CA ALA A 285 -8.33 1.50 2.74
C ALA A 285 -6.87 1.06 2.84
N ALA A 286 -6.63 -0.22 2.59
CA ALA A 286 -5.29 -0.81 2.59
C ALA A 286 -5.22 -1.98 1.62
N TYR A 287 -4.06 -2.17 0.98
CA TYR A 287 -3.86 -3.23 0.00
C TYR A 287 -2.79 -4.23 0.50
N ASP A 288 -3.16 -5.50 0.54
CA ASP A 288 -2.26 -6.63 0.69
C ASP A 288 -1.66 -6.98 -0.66
N ARG A 289 -0.39 -6.63 -0.86
CA ARG A 289 0.32 -6.94 -2.10
C ARG A 289 0.61 -8.43 -2.23
N GLU A 290 0.83 -9.19 -1.17
CA GLU A 290 1.19 -10.60 -1.31
C GLU A 290 -0.03 -11.43 -1.72
N ARG A 291 -1.15 -11.25 -1.03
CA ARG A 291 -2.36 -12.06 -1.24
C ARG A 291 -3.36 -11.41 -2.19
N LYS A 292 -3.03 -10.24 -2.73
CA LYS A 292 -3.84 -9.42 -3.65
C LYS A 292 -5.20 -9.07 -3.05
N LYS A 293 -5.22 -8.53 -1.83
CA LYS A 293 -6.47 -8.23 -1.12
C LYS A 293 -6.60 -6.73 -0.86
N LEU A 294 -7.60 -6.10 -1.45
CA LEU A 294 -7.91 -4.69 -1.21
C LEU A 294 -8.99 -4.58 -0.14
N TRP A 295 -8.61 -4.08 1.03
CA TRP A 295 -9.46 -3.85 2.19
C TRP A 295 -9.99 -2.43 2.19
N VAL A 296 -11.28 -2.26 2.49
CA VAL A 296 -11.93 -0.94 2.57
C VAL A 296 -12.88 -0.89 3.76
N GLY A 297 -12.68 0.14 4.58
CA GLY A 297 -13.46 0.48 5.75
C GLY A 297 -14.43 1.63 5.50
N SER A 298 -15.50 1.68 6.28
CA SER A 298 -16.57 2.66 6.11
C SER A 298 -16.84 3.51 7.34
N ARG A 299 -17.61 4.57 7.13
CA ARG A 299 -18.48 5.15 8.17
C ARG A 299 -19.83 4.43 8.19
N ASN A 300 -20.46 4.34 9.36
CA ASN A 300 -21.85 3.93 9.48
C ASN A 300 -22.84 5.02 8.96
N THR A 301 -23.97 4.63 8.37
CA THR A 301 -24.94 5.62 7.85
C THR A 301 -25.82 6.23 8.93
N GLY A 302 -25.92 5.57 10.10
CA GLY A 302 -26.67 6.03 11.27
C GLY A 302 -28.19 6.06 11.06
N THR A 303 -28.73 5.31 10.09
CA THR A 303 -30.18 5.19 9.88
C THR A 303 -30.73 3.98 10.65
N VAL A 304 -32.01 4.04 11.06
CA VAL A 304 -32.69 2.97 11.83
C VAL A 304 -32.63 1.61 11.11
N GLN A 305 -32.62 1.61 9.78
CA GLN A 305 -32.49 0.40 8.95
C GLN A 305 -31.14 -0.31 9.11
N THR A 306 -30.10 0.39 9.57
CA THR A 306 -28.74 -0.15 9.67
C THR A 306 -28.35 -0.58 11.08
N TYR A 307 -29.18 -0.30 12.11
CA TYR A 307 -28.86 -0.56 13.51
C TYR A 307 -27.46 -0.06 13.94
N GLY A 308 -27.01 1.02 13.32
CA GLY A 308 -25.68 1.60 13.53
C GLY A 308 -24.54 0.78 12.92
N THR A 309 -24.79 -0.25 12.11
CA THR A 309 -23.73 -1.08 11.53
C THR A 309 -22.75 -0.31 10.66
N MET A 310 -21.51 -0.82 10.67
CA MET A 310 -20.44 -0.45 9.77
C MET A 310 -20.02 -1.68 8.97
N ILE A 311 -20.21 -1.61 7.65
CA ILE A 311 -19.83 -2.71 6.76
C ILE A 311 -18.49 -2.43 6.11
N MET A 312 -17.53 -3.29 6.41
CA MET A 312 -16.25 -3.35 5.69
C MET A 312 -16.36 -4.27 4.49
N GLY A 313 -15.51 -4.03 3.50
CA GLY A 313 -15.39 -4.87 2.33
C GLY A 313 -13.96 -5.25 2.01
N ARG A 314 -13.78 -6.40 1.37
CA ARG A 314 -12.52 -6.80 0.76
C ARG A 314 -12.73 -7.35 -0.62
N TRP A 315 -12.00 -6.82 -1.59
CA TRP A 315 -11.87 -7.42 -2.90
C TRP A 315 -10.73 -8.44 -2.87
N ASN A 316 -11.05 -9.67 -3.28
CA ASN A 316 -10.09 -10.76 -3.35
C ASN A 316 -9.57 -10.85 -4.78
N GLY A 317 -8.27 -10.66 -4.93
CA GLY A 317 -7.55 -10.86 -6.18
C GLY A 317 -7.30 -12.34 -6.47
N ASN A 318 -6.76 -12.64 -7.65
CA ASN A 318 -6.12 -13.95 -7.90
C ASN A 318 -4.71 -13.95 -7.31
N PRO A 319 -4.39 -14.79 -6.29
CA PRO A 319 -3.04 -14.83 -5.71
C PRO A 319 -1.96 -15.32 -6.67
N ALA A 320 -2.33 -16.02 -7.75
CA ALA A 320 -1.38 -16.45 -8.78
C ALA A 320 -0.89 -15.31 -9.69
N ASN A 321 -1.56 -14.15 -9.64
CA ASN A 321 -1.23 -13.00 -10.46
C ASN A 321 -0.34 -12.03 -9.68
N ALA A 322 0.49 -11.24 -10.35
CA ALA A 322 1.42 -10.31 -9.70
C ALA A 322 0.78 -9.00 -9.19
N ALA A 323 -0.34 -8.59 -9.79
CA ALA A 323 -1.15 -7.44 -9.38
C ALA A 323 -2.59 -7.87 -9.04
N LEU A 324 -3.32 -7.00 -8.35
CA LEU A 324 -4.77 -7.16 -8.14
C LEU A 324 -5.53 -7.21 -9.47
N PHE A 325 -5.00 -6.54 -10.48
CA PHE A 325 -5.57 -6.37 -11.80
C PHE A 325 -4.55 -6.88 -12.83
N THR A 326 -4.99 -7.69 -13.79
CA THR A 326 -4.15 -8.26 -14.85
C THR A 326 -4.79 -8.07 -16.21
N GLU A 327 -4.02 -7.67 -17.22
CA GLU A 327 -4.53 -7.53 -18.58
C GLU A 327 -4.65 -8.89 -19.28
N GLU A 328 -5.84 -9.51 -19.27
CA GLU A 328 -6.16 -10.59 -20.21
C GLU A 328 -7.45 -10.35 -21.04
N ALA A 329 -8.38 -9.49 -20.60
CA ALA A 329 -9.59 -9.15 -21.36
C ALA A 329 -10.24 -7.82 -20.91
N ASP A 330 -11.31 -7.41 -21.60
CA ASP A 330 -12.28 -6.40 -21.14
C ASP A 330 -13.57 -7.11 -20.71
N PRO A 331 -14.04 -6.97 -19.45
CA PRO A 331 -13.44 -6.25 -18.32
C PRO A 331 -12.12 -6.86 -17.80
N ILE A 332 -11.29 -6.05 -17.12
CA ILE A 332 -9.99 -6.49 -16.57
C ILE A 332 -10.18 -7.67 -15.61
N GLU A 333 -9.41 -8.72 -15.84
CA GLU A 333 -9.37 -9.92 -15.01
C GLU A 333 -8.54 -9.66 -13.75
N GLY A 334 -8.94 -10.27 -12.63
CA GLY A 334 -8.22 -10.06 -11.37
C GLY A 334 -9.08 -10.14 -10.12
N LEU A 335 -10.41 -10.03 -10.20
CA LEU A 335 -11.32 -10.12 -9.04
C LEU A 335 -12.21 -11.38 -9.13
N PRO A 336 -11.76 -12.56 -8.67
CA PRO A 336 -12.54 -13.81 -8.74
C PRO A 336 -13.79 -13.87 -7.84
N ALA A 337 -13.97 -12.98 -6.87
CA ALA A 337 -15.12 -13.04 -5.95
C ALA A 337 -15.66 -11.65 -5.61
N ILE A 338 -17.00 -11.51 -5.61
CA ILE A 338 -17.73 -10.35 -5.05
C ILE A 338 -17.20 -10.11 -3.64
N ALA A 339 -17.02 -8.84 -3.28
CA ALA A 339 -16.39 -8.42 -2.03
C ALA A 339 -16.88 -9.21 -0.83
N SER A 340 -15.96 -9.82 -0.07
CA SER A 340 -16.29 -10.32 1.26
C SER A 340 -16.75 -9.13 2.09
N LEU A 341 -17.85 -9.27 2.83
CA LEU A 341 -18.45 -8.21 3.63
C LEU A 341 -18.63 -8.70 5.06
N TRP A 342 -18.37 -7.83 6.01
CA TRP A 342 -18.57 -8.13 7.42
C TRP A 342 -18.89 -6.88 8.22
N HIS A 343 -19.50 -7.12 9.37
CA HIS A 343 -19.67 -6.15 10.42
C HIS A 343 -18.31 -5.90 11.05
N ALA A 344 -17.82 -4.66 11.01
CA ALA A 344 -16.47 -4.34 11.44
C ALA A 344 -16.18 -4.69 12.90
N ASN A 345 -17.19 -4.55 13.77
CA ASN A 345 -17.14 -4.93 15.17
C ASN A 345 -17.59 -6.38 15.41
N GLY A 346 -17.69 -7.19 14.35
CA GLY A 346 -18.12 -8.59 14.42
C GLY A 346 -19.56 -8.82 14.88
N ASN A 347 -20.38 -7.78 15.08
CA ASN A 347 -21.75 -7.90 15.55
C ASN A 347 -22.74 -7.53 14.44
N ASP A 348 -23.47 -8.53 13.95
CA ASP A 348 -24.67 -8.34 13.12
C ASP A 348 -25.90 -8.19 14.01
N PRO A 349 -26.49 -6.98 14.14
CA PRO A 349 -27.63 -6.74 15.01
C PRO A 349 -28.89 -7.52 14.60
N GLN A 350 -29.03 -7.88 13.32
CA GLN A 350 -30.18 -8.65 12.84
C GLN A 350 -30.10 -10.10 13.30
N THR A 351 -28.89 -10.65 13.33
CA THR A 351 -28.62 -12.01 13.77
C THR A 351 -28.51 -12.12 15.30
N SER A 352 -27.84 -11.16 15.94
CA SER A 352 -27.60 -11.19 17.40
C SER A 352 -28.74 -10.61 18.23
N GLY A 353 -29.57 -9.74 17.65
CA GLY A 353 -30.58 -8.95 18.38
C GLY A 353 -29.99 -7.83 19.24
N VAL A 354 -28.68 -7.58 19.17
CA VAL A 354 -27.95 -6.58 19.96
C VAL A 354 -27.54 -5.42 19.07
N GLY A 355 -27.95 -4.20 19.42
CA GLY A 355 -27.56 -3.00 18.69
C GLY A 355 -26.06 -2.67 18.82
N ASN A 356 -25.49 -1.97 17.84
CA ASN A 356 -24.07 -1.64 17.80
C ASN A 356 -23.64 -0.48 18.72
N GLY A 357 -24.47 -0.08 19.67
CA GLY A 357 -24.09 0.88 20.72
C GLY A 357 -23.99 2.35 20.29
N GLY A 358 -24.04 2.66 18.99
CA GLY A 358 -24.09 4.05 18.51
C GLY A 358 -23.43 4.24 17.16
N ASP A 359 -22.98 5.47 16.91
CA ASP A 359 -22.35 5.87 15.65
C ASP A 359 -20.83 5.71 15.66
N TYR A 360 -20.27 5.02 14.67
CA TYR A 360 -18.83 4.71 14.56
C TYR A 360 -18.35 4.56 13.11
N TRP A 361 -17.03 4.58 12.91
CA TRP A 361 -16.37 4.51 11.60
C TRP A 361 -14.98 3.87 11.71
N VAL A 362 -14.47 3.24 10.64
CA VAL A 362 -13.07 2.79 10.60
C VAL A 362 -12.19 4.03 10.58
N ALA A 363 -11.40 4.23 11.64
CA ALA A 363 -10.53 5.39 11.79
C ALA A 363 -9.10 5.07 11.34
N ALA A 364 -8.65 3.83 11.55
CA ALA A 364 -7.33 3.38 11.17
C ALA A 364 -7.41 2.02 10.47
N MET A 365 -6.62 1.84 9.41
CA MET A 365 -6.40 0.56 8.78
C MET A 365 -5.01 0.52 8.14
N ALA A 366 -4.29 -0.58 8.33
CA ALA A 366 -3.10 -0.92 7.59
C ALA A 366 -3.01 -2.44 7.46
N VAL A 367 -2.36 -2.94 6.41
CA VAL A 367 -2.15 -4.37 6.22
C VAL A 367 -0.72 -4.71 6.60
N ASN A 368 -0.56 -5.76 7.41
CA ASN A 368 0.72 -6.30 7.78
C ASN A 368 1.22 -7.32 6.72
N CYS A 369 2.49 -7.68 6.74
CA CYS A 369 3.05 -8.64 5.78
C CYS A 369 2.39 -10.03 5.83
N ASP A 370 1.85 -10.45 7.00
CA ASP A 370 1.12 -11.71 7.13
C ASP A 370 -0.28 -11.67 6.47
N GLY A 371 -0.61 -10.55 5.83
CA GLY A 371 -1.84 -10.30 5.09
C GLY A 371 -3.03 -9.96 5.98
N LYS A 372 -2.81 -9.83 7.29
CA LYS A 372 -3.87 -9.39 8.21
C LYS A 372 -4.03 -7.88 8.10
N ALA A 373 -5.27 -7.43 7.95
CA ALA A 373 -5.59 -6.01 8.07
C ALA A 373 -5.76 -5.67 9.56
N TRP A 374 -4.86 -4.84 10.07
CA TRP A 374 -4.97 -4.26 11.40
C TRP A 374 -5.82 -3.00 11.30
N MET A 375 -6.78 -2.86 12.21
CA MET A 375 -7.74 -1.78 12.17
C MET A 375 -8.17 -1.31 13.54
N SER A 376 -8.71 -0.10 13.57
CA SER A 376 -9.43 0.44 14.72
C SER A 376 -10.54 1.35 14.25
N TRP A 377 -11.47 1.68 15.15
CA TRP A 377 -12.58 2.59 14.85
C TRP A 377 -12.61 3.78 15.80
N GLY A 378 -13.08 4.88 15.22
CA GLY A 378 -13.51 6.07 15.96
C GLY A 378 -15.02 5.99 16.17
N ALA A 379 -15.51 6.73 17.16
CA ALA A 379 -16.92 6.75 17.46
C ALA A 379 -17.40 8.08 18.01
N SER A 380 -18.71 8.30 17.88
CA SER A 380 -19.37 9.47 18.45
C SER A 380 -19.41 9.38 19.97
N ALA A 381 -19.53 10.52 20.66
CA ALA A 381 -19.52 10.58 22.12
C ALA A 381 -20.62 9.74 22.80
N THR A 382 -21.69 9.40 22.08
CA THR A 382 -22.81 8.58 22.55
C THR A 382 -22.61 7.09 22.33
N TYR A 383 -21.51 6.68 21.69
CA TYR A 383 -21.21 5.28 21.44
C TYR A 383 -20.97 4.52 22.74
N SER A 384 -21.72 3.44 22.94
CA SER A 384 -21.67 2.60 24.13
C SER A 384 -21.93 1.14 23.74
N PHE A 385 -20.87 0.40 23.44
CA PHE A 385 -20.97 -1.02 23.08
C PHE A 385 -20.19 -1.88 24.07
N GLY A 386 -20.89 -2.83 24.70
CA GLY A 386 -20.34 -3.77 25.68
C GLY A 386 -20.17 -5.21 25.19
N GLY A 387 -20.11 -5.44 23.87
CA GLY A 387 -19.90 -6.76 23.27
C GLY A 387 -18.43 -7.08 22.97
N THR A 388 -18.19 -8.22 22.31
CA THR A 388 -16.86 -8.85 22.13
C THR A 388 -15.79 -7.96 21.49
N TYR A 389 -16.15 -7.17 20.47
CA TYR A 389 -15.21 -6.27 19.75
C TYR A 389 -15.73 -4.84 19.82
N GLY A 390 -15.69 -4.28 21.02
CA GLY A 390 -16.58 -3.19 21.38
C GLY A 390 -15.98 -1.82 21.61
N PRO A 391 -15.02 -1.68 22.51
CA PRO A 391 -14.61 -0.36 22.93
C PRO A 391 -13.70 0.26 21.88
N ILE A 392 -13.80 1.58 21.74
CA ILE A 392 -12.85 2.38 20.96
C ILE A 392 -11.45 2.31 21.60
N GLY A 393 -10.42 2.62 20.81
CA GLY A 393 -9.04 2.70 21.29
C GLY A 393 -8.28 1.37 21.30
N ARG A 394 -8.93 0.25 20.93
CA ARG A 394 -8.23 -1.03 20.70
C ARG A 394 -7.86 -1.20 19.23
N VAL A 395 -6.86 -2.04 18.97
CA VAL A 395 -6.45 -2.47 17.63
C VAL A 395 -6.85 -3.92 17.43
N TYR A 396 -7.53 -4.21 16.34
CA TYR A 396 -8.01 -5.56 16.01
C TYR A 396 -7.42 -5.99 14.67
N THR A 397 -7.30 -7.31 14.46
CA THR A 397 -6.88 -7.86 13.18
C THR A 397 -8.01 -8.58 12.47
N MET A 398 -8.07 -8.41 11.17
CA MET A 398 -8.85 -9.21 10.24
C MET A 398 -7.91 -10.16 9.51
N GLY A 399 -8.13 -11.47 9.65
CA GLY A 399 -7.30 -12.44 8.95
C GLY A 399 -7.56 -12.44 7.45
N PRO A 400 -6.58 -12.91 6.66
CA PRO A 400 -6.64 -12.81 5.20
C PRO A 400 -7.85 -13.52 4.60
N ASP A 401 -8.42 -14.55 5.24
CA ASP A 401 -9.53 -15.34 4.72
C ASP A 401 -10.79 -15.29 5.62
N ASP A 402 -10.80 -14.46 6.65
CA ASP A 402 -11.82 -14.47 7.70
C ASP A 402 -13.06 -13.61 7.39
N GLY A 403 -14.17 -13.91 8.07
CA GLY A 403 -15.46 -13.20 7.98
C GLY A 403 -15.73 -12.16 9.09
N GLY A 404 -14.70 -11.74 9.84
CA GLY A 404 -14.81 -10.82 10.98
C GLY A 404 -13.48 -10.65 11.71
N PRO A 405 -13.40 -9.80 12.75
CA PRO A 405 -12.19 -9.66 13.55
C PRO A 405 -11.75 -11.01 14.11
N SER A 406 -10.51 -11.38 13.84
CA SER A 406 -9.92 -12.66 14.24
C SER A 406 -8.78 -12.52 15.26
N GLY A 407 -8.41 -11.28 15.60
CA GLY A 407 -7.44 -10.99 16.65
C GLY A 407 -7.72 -9.66 17.34
N ASP A 408 -7.17 -9.53 18.55
CA ASP A 408 -7.25 -8.37 19.42
C ASP A 408 -5.83 -8.07 19.90
N GLU A 409 -5.23 -7.03 19.31
CA GLU A 409 -3.85 -6.61 19.53
C GLU A 409 -3.76 -5.62 20.71
N GLY A 410 -4.82 -5.56 21.52
CA GLY A 410 -4.86 -4.77 22.73
C GLY A 410 -5.09 -3.29 22.47
N THR A 411 -4.71 -2.48 23.44
CA THR A 411 -5.04 -1.06 23.53
C THR A 411 -3.75 -0.28 23.78
N PRO A 412 -3.34 0.63 22.87
CA PRO A 412 -2.11 1.38 23.08
C PRO A 412 -2.12 2.27 24.33
N ILE A 413 -3.26 2.85 24.68
CA ILE A 413 -3.42 3.72 25.86
C ILE A 413 -4.52 3.23 26.82
N ALA A 414 -5.78 3.46 26.47
CA ALA A 414 -6.94 3.13 27.28
C ALA A 414 -8.17 2.96 26.39
N ALA A 415 -8.92 1.88 26.64
CA ALA A 415 -10.17 1.63 25.94
C ALA A 415 -11.21 2.69 26.32
N ASP A 416 -12.16 2.98 25.43
CA ASP A 416 -13.28 3.93 25.60
C ASP A 416 -12.90 5.41 25.76
N THR A 417 -11.64 5.72 26.01
CA THR A 417 -11.12 7.06 26.25
C THR A 417 -10.03 7.45 25.27
N SER A 418 -9.87 6.69 24.19
CA SER A 418 -8.97 7.01 23.09
C SER A 418 -9.49 6.48 21.76
N GLN A 419 -8.96 7.02 20.67
CA GLN A 419 -9.19 6.51 19.32
C GLN A 419 -7.84 6.28 18.64
N VAL A 420 -7.60 5.08 18.10
CA VAL A 420 -6.47 4.84 17.20
C VAL A 420 -6.88 5.34 15.82
N VAL A 421 -6.18 6.36 15.33
CA VAL A 421 -6.58 7.15 14.14
C VAL A 421 -5.68 6.92 12.94
N ALA A 422 -4.52 6.28 13.12
CA ALA A 422 -3.71 5.78 12.02
C ALA A 422 -2.82 4.62 12.48
N LEU A 423 -2.45 3.74 11.55
CA LEU A 423 -1.56 2.60 11.75
C LEU A 423 -0.49 2.59 10.65
N ALA A 424 0.72 2.16 10.99
CA ALA A 424 1.79 1.89 10.04
C ALA A 424 2.62 0.69 10.47
N PHE A 425 3.28 0.06 9.49
CA PHE A 425 4.15 -1.07 9.71
C PHE A 425 5.56 -0.79 9.19
N THR A 426 6.51 -1.39 9.89
CA THR A 426 7.83 -1.77 9.37
C THR A 426 7.93 -3.30 9.50
N PRO A 427 8.97 -3.93 8.92
CA PRO A 427 9.20 -5.35 9.11
C PRO A 427 9.19 -5.82 10.58
N PHE A 428 9.62 -4.96 11.51
CA PHE A 428 9.84 -5.35 12.90
C PHE A 428 8.88 -4.72 13.89
N LYS A 429 8.20 -3.64 13.51
CA LYS A 429 7.38 -2.84 14.42
C LYS A 429 6.07 -2.44 13.78
N VAL A 430 5.04 -2.38 14.61
CA VAL A 430 3.78 -1.70 14.32
C VAL A 430 3.74 -0.38 15.07
N TYR A 431 3.17 0.64 14.44
CA TYR A 431 3.02 1.98 14.99
C TYR A 431 1.56 2.39 14.98
N ALA A 432 1.11 2.99 16.08
CA ALA A 432 -0.24 3.51 16.23
C ALA A 432 -0.19 5.00 16.59
N LEU A 433 -0.88 5.81 15.81
CA LEU A 433 -1.22 7.17 16.18
C LEU A 433 -2.55 7.16 16.91
N VAL A 434 -2.57 7.73 18.10
CA VAL A 434 -3.69 7.64 19.04
C VAL A 434 -4.10 9.03 19.50
N CYS A 435 -5.38 9.34 19.41
CA CYS A 435 -5.97 10.53 20.01
C CYS A 435 -6.49 10.16 21.41
N ASP A 436 -5.90 10.75 22.45
CA ASP A 436 -6.27 10.58 23.84
C ASP A 436 -7.42 11.53 24.19
N LEU A 437 -8.61 10.98 24.33
CA LEU A 437 -9.83 11.71 24.66
C LEU A 437 -10.08 11.82 26.17
N SER A 438 -9.20 11.25 27.01
CA SER A 438 -9.29 11.38 28.47
C SER A 438 -8.88 12.76 28.98
N VAL A 439 -8.12 13.48 28.16
CA VAL A 439 -7.67 14.85 28.40
C VAL A 439 -8.45 15.83 27.52
N SER A 440 -8.54 17.09 27.95
CA SER A 440 -9.24 18.14 27.20
C SER A 440 -8.42 19.44 27.21
N PRO A 441 -7.93 19.92 26.04
CA PRO A 441 -8.11 19.33 24.71
C PRO A 441 -7.42 17.95 24.58
N ALA A 442 -7.91 17.13 23.66
CA ALA A 442 -7.38 15.80 23.38
C ALA A 442 -5.97 15.89 22.78
N GLU A 443 -5.10 14.95 23.17
CA GLU A 443 -3.69 14.91 22.76
C GLU A 443 -3.46 13.83 21.70
N PHE A 444 -2.50 14.05 20.80
CA PHE A 444 -2.05 13.02 19.85
C PHE A 444 -0.77 12.35 20.35
N LYS A 445 -0.78 11.03 20.44
CA LYS A 445 0.31 10.21 20.98
C LYS A 445 0.68 9.12 19.99
N VAL A 446 1.98 8.85 19.84
CA VAL A 446 2.47 7.72 19.05
C VAL A 446 2.88 6.60 19.99
N TYR A 447 2.46 5.40 19.63
CA TYR A 447 2.87 4.15 20.27
C TYR A 447 3.50 3.23 19.26
N ARG A 448 4.41 2.37 19.71
CA ARG A 448 4.98 1.27 18.93
C ARG A 448 4.78 -0.06 19.64
N ALA A 449 4.76 -1.15 18.90
CA ALA A 449 4.90 -2.50 19.46
C ALA A 449 5.75 -3.37 18.52
N ASP A 450 6.21 -4.51 19.02
CA ASP A 450 6.81 -5.54 18.16
C ASP A 450 5.79 -6.02 17.14
N ASN A 451 6.22 -6.16 15.88
CA ASN A 451 5.41 -6.81 14.86
C ASN A 451 5.39 -8.31 15.16
N PRO A 452 4.20 -8.92 15.42
CA PRO A 452 4.13 -10.34 15.74
C PRO A 452 4.35 -11.24 14.53
N ALA A 453 4.32 -10.69 13.31
CA ALA A 453 4.68 -11.40 12.09
C ALA A 453 6.17 -11.24 11.79
N ASP A 454 6.81 -12.32 11.34
CA ASP A 454 8.15 -12.24 10.77
C ASP A 454 8.03 -11.67 9.35
N CYS A 455 8.13 -10.34 9.28
CA CYS A 455 8.07 -9.59 8.04
C CYS A 455 9.46 -9.26 7.50
N THR A 456 10.51 -9.98 7.95
CA THR A 456 11.80 -9.86 7.28
C THR A 456 11.57 -10.12 5.79
N PRO A 457 11.93 -9.18 4.90
CA PRO A 457 11.71 -9.37 3.47
C PRO A 457 12.35 -10.70 3.11
N SER A 458 11.55 -11.55 2.49
CA SER A 458 11.94 -12.86 2.00
C SER A 458 12.96 -12.67 0.88
N ILE A 459 14.19 -12.33 1.25
CA ILE A 459 15.29 -12.10 0.33
C ILE A 459 15.83 -13.43 -0.16
N GLY A 460 16.23 -13.44 -1.42
CA GLY A 460 16.87 -14.55 -2.07
C GLY A 460 17.92 -14.04 -3.05
N ALA A 461 18.74 -14.95 -3.55
CA ALA A 461 19.65 -14.67 -4.64
C ALA A 461 18.85 -14.34 -5.91
N CYS A 462 19.25 -13.27 -6.58
CA CYS A 462 18.74 -12.86 -7.88
C CYS A 462 19.89 -12.84 -8.87
N CYS A 463 19.82 -13.71 -9.87
CA CYS A 463 20.81 -13.77 -10.94
C CYS A 463 20.48 -12.75 -12.01
N THR A 464 21.28 -11.69 -12.11
CA THR A 464 21.15 -10.63 -13.12
C THR A 464 22.27 -10.75 -14.15
N PRO A 465 22.18 -10.08 -15.31
CA PRO A 465 23.28 -10.02 -16.27
C PRO A 465 24.59 -9.42 -15.74
N ASN A 466 24.55 -8.74 -14.59
CA ASN A 466 25.74 -8.17 -13.94
C ASN A 466 26.16 -8.97 -12.69
N GLY A 467 25.73 -10.24 -12.60
CA GLY A 467 26.00 -11.14 -11.48
C GLY A 467 24.85 -11.28 -10.49
N CYS A 468 25.16 -11.80 -9.30
CA CYS A 468 24.17 -12.12 -8.26
C CYS A 468 23.96 -10.98 -7.27
N VAL A 469 22.70 -10.65 -6.96
CA VAL A 469 22.34 -9.72 -5.89
C VAL A 469 21.35 -10.35 -4.91
N MET A 470 21.50 -10.07 -3.62
CA MET A 470 20.50 -10.44 -2.61
C MET A 470 19.38 -9.40 -2.63
N THR A 471 18.18 -9.82 -2.99
CA THR A 471 17.04 -8.90 -3.16
C THR A 471 15.73 -9.63 -2.94
N THR A 472 14.60 -8.91 -2.96
CA THR A 472 13.28 -9.56 -2.96
C THR A 472 12.91 -10.04 -4.36
N GLU A 473 12.01 -11.02 -4.46
CA GLU A 473 11.51 -11.51 -5.76
C GLU A 473 11.02 -10.36 -6.66
N ASN A 474 10.34 -9.38 -6.06
CA ASN A 474 9.79 -8.22 -6.77
C ASN A 474 10.84 -7.21 -7.25
N GLU A 475 12.00 -7.17 -6.60
CA GLU A 475 13.11 -6.27 -6.92
C GLU A 475 14.19 -6.97 -7.76
N CYS A 476 14.00 -8.26 -8.05
CA CYS A 476 14.91 -9.02 -8.88
C CYS A 476 14.77 -8.62 -10.35
N ALA A 477 15.80 -7.99 -10.90
CA ALA A 477 15.89 -7.61 -12.32
C ALA A 477 16.35 -8.77 -13.23
N GLY A 478 16.40 -9.99 -12.70
CA GLY A 478 16.85 -11.19 -13.40
C GLY A 478 16.10 -12.43 -12.92
N GLU A 479 16.77 -13.58 -12.81
CA GLU A 479 16.14 -14.82 -12.35
C GLU A 479 16.24 -14.97 -10.82
N PHE A 480 15.11 -14.82 -10.13
CA PHE A 480 15.02 -15.00 -8.69
C PHE A 480 15.10 -16.49 -8.32
N GLN A 481 16.06 -16.85 -7.47
CA GLN A 481 16.37 -18.25 -7.15
C GLN A 481 15.56 -18.79 -5.96
N GLY A 482 14.68 -17.97 -5.42
CA GLY A 482 13.80 -18.33 -4.30
C GLY A 482 14.28 -17.80 -2.97
N ILE A 483 13.35 -17.72 -2.03
CA ILE A 483 13.56 -17.13 -0.71
C ILE A 483 14.58 -17.96 0.09
N GLY A 484 15.52 -17.28 0.75
CA GLY A 484 16.57 -17.91 1.57
C GLY A 484 17.72 -18.52 0.79
N THR A 485 17.73 -18.39 -0.54
CA THR A 485 18.92 -18.68 -1.35
C THR A 485 19.95 -17.57 -1.22
N ASP A 486 21.23 -17.92 -1.30
CA ASP A 486 22.35 -17.01 -1.08
C ASP A 486 23.21 -16.92 -2.34
N CYS A 487 23.66 -15.72 -2.69
CA CYS A 487 24.57 -15.50 -3.82
C CYS A 487 25.91 -16.24 -3.69
N GLU A 488 26.32 -16.62 -2.48
CA GLU A 488 27.51 -17.47 -2.28
C GLU A 488 27.25 -18.95 -2.63
N LEU A 489 25.99 -19.37 -2.68
CA LEU A 489 25.58 -20.76 -2.91
C LEU A 489 24.91 -20.98 -4.27
N VAL A 490 24.49 -19.89 -4.91
CA VAL A 490 23.86 -19.90 -6.23
C VAL A 490 24.90 -19.55 -7.29
N ASP A 491 25.03 -20.43 -8.27
CA ASP A 491 25.79 -20.16 -9.48
C ASP A 491 24.92 -19.40 -10.51
N CYS A 492 25.15 -18.10 -10.64
CA CYS A 492 24.44 -17.23 -11.58
C CYS A 492 25.10 -17.16 -12.96
N SER A 493 26.31 -17.71 -13.11
CA SER A 493 27.10 -17.63 -14.35
C SER A 493 26.43 -18.30 -15.55
N CYS A 494 25.34 -19.05 -15.40
CA CYS A 494 24.65 -19.62 -16.55
C CYS A 494 23.13 -19.41 -16.55
N ARG A 495 22.62 -18.54 -15.66
CA ARG A 495 21.17 -18.37 -15.40
C ARG A 495 20.51 -17.28 -16.25
N VAL A 496 21.30 -16.51 -17.00
CA VAL A 496 20.85 -15.36 -17.82
C VAL A 496 21.61 -15.36 -19.15
N CYS A 497 20.99 -14.80 -20.20
CA CYS A 497 21.71 -14.50 -21.44
C CYS A 497 22.46 -13.18 -21.27
N HIS A 498 23.76 -13.17 -21.48
CA HIS A 498 24.57 -11.96 -21.47
C HIS A 498 24.65 -11.31 -22.87
N ASP A 499 25.28 -10.14 -22.93
CA ASP A 499 25.49 -9.34 -24.14
C ASP A 499 26.97 -8.90 -24.17
N PRO A 500 27.82 -9.50 -25.03
CA PRO A 500 27.43 -10.47 -26.06
C PRO A 500 27.05 -11.85 -25.49
N PHE A 501 26.30 -12.65 -26.24
CA PHE A 501 25.80 -13.96 -25.79
C PHE A 501 26.92 -14.93 -25.40
N ALA A 502 28.11 -14.70 -25.94
CA ALA A 502 29.28 -15.54 -25.75
C ALA A 502 30.04 -15.29 -24.44
N ASP A 503 29.84 -14.13 -23.78
CA ASP A 503 30.32 -13.81 -22.43
C ASP A 503 29.42 -14.54 -21.44
N ALA A 504 29.56 -15.87 -21.38
CA ALA A 504 28.66 -16.73 -20.67
C ALA A 504 28.69 -16.48 -19.16
N ASP A 505 29.83 -16.21 -18.55
CA ASP A 505 29.93 -15.98 -17.10
C ASP A 505 29.71 -14.52 -16.65
N GLY A 506 29.69 -13.58 -17.60
CA GLY A 506 29.32 -12.18 -17.40
C GLY A 506 30.46 -11.33 -16.83
N ASP A 507 31.71 -11.75 -16.98
CA ASP A 507 32.87 -11.01 -16.47
C ASP A 507 33.40 -9.93 -17.44
N GLY A 508 32.83 -9.87 -18.65
CA GLY A 508 33.10 -8.83 -19.65
C GLY A 508 34.14 -9.22 -20.70
N ASP A 509 34.63 -10.46 -20.69
CA ASP A 509 35.42 -11.04 -21.78
C ASP A 509 34.80 -12.34 -22.32
N VAL A 510 35.43 -12.96 -23.33
CA VAL A 510 34.98 -14.24 -23.91
C VAL A 510 36.17 -15.17 -23.98
N ASP A 511 36.23 -16.13 -23.05
CA ASP A 511 37.39 -16.97 -22.80
C ASP A 511 37.06 -18.46 -22.54
N GLN A 512 37.99 -19.20 -21.92
CA GLN A 512 37.78 -20.63 -21.67
C GLN A 512 36.78 -20.94 -20.56
N THR A 513 36.56 -20.00 -19.65
CA THR A 513 35.56 -20.10 -18.58
C THR A 513 34.17 -20.07 -19.20
N ASP A 514 33.93 -19.16 -20.15
CA ASP A 514 32.70 -19.11 -20.93
C ASP A 514 32.48 -20.36 -21.75
N PHE A 515 33.54 -20.83 -22.42
CA PHE A 515 33.48 -22.05 -23.20
C PHE A 515 33.06 -23.26 -22.35
N ALA A 516 33.54 -23.34 -21.10
CA ALA A 516 33.17 -24.41 -20.18
C ALA A 516 31.67 -24.38 -19.82
N ILE A 517 31.02 -23.22 -19.87
CA ILE A 517 29.57 -23.09 -19.68
C ILE A 517 28.84 -23.53 -20.94
N VAL A 518 29.26 -23.07 -22.13
CA VAL A 518 28.69 -23.48 -23.43
C VAL A 518 28.78 -24.99 -23.61
N GLN A 519 29.87 -25.62 -23.18
CA GLN A 519 30.06 -27.07 -23.20
C GLN A 519 28.98 -27.85 -22.44
N LYS A 520 28.36 -27.25 -21.40
CA LYS A 520 27.25 -27.89 -20.66
C LYS A 520 25.96 -27.90 -21.48
N CYS A 521 25.84 -26.98 -22.44
CA CYS A 521 24.68 -26.82 -23.30
C CYS A 521 24.81 -27.57 -24.61
N PHE A 522 26.03 -27.86 -25.05
CA PHE A 522 26.31 -28.58 -26.29
C PHE A 522 25.70 -29.99 -26.28
N THR A 523 24.73 -30.23 -27.17
CA THR A 523 24.09 -31.53 -27.38
C THR A 523 24.48 -32.18 -28.70
N GLY A 524 24.99 -31.38 -29.64
CA GLY A 524 25.24 -31.79 -31.01
C GLY A 524 23.95 -31.86 -31.84
N GLN A 525 24.14 -32.04 -33.13
CA GLN A 525 23.05 -32.04 -34.11
C GLN A 525 21.93 -33.04 -33.77
N ASP A 526 20.69 -32.58 -33.87
CA ASP A 526 19.44 -33.24 -33.49
C ASP A 526 19.32 -33.55 -31.97
N GLY A 527 20.20 -32.97 -31.14
CA GLY A 527 20.28 -33.26 -29.70
C GLY A 527 19.25 -32.51 -28.85
N GLY A 528 18.64 -31.47 -29.42
CA GLY A 528 17.72 -30.56 -28.75
C GLY A 528 18.42 -29.60 -27.78
N VAL A 529 17.78 -28.48 -27.41
CA VAL A 529 18.27 -27.61 -26.33
C VAL A 529 18.03 -28.28 -24.97
N PRO A 530 19.08 -28.52 -24.15
CA PRO A 530 18.90 -29.11 -22.82
C PRO A 530 17.98 -28.27 -21.94
N ASN A 531 17.06 -28.93 -21.24
CA ASN A 531 16.37 -28.33 -20.09
C ASN A 531 17.32 -28.32 -18.88
N SER A 532 18.32 -27.45 -18.95
CA SER A 532 19.37 -27.27 -17.96
C SER A 532 19.08 -26.05 -17.09
N PRO A 533 19.56 -26.00 -15.84
CA PRO A 533 19.62 -24.75 -15.08
C PRO A 533 20.44 -23.68 -15.79
N CYS A 534 21.34 -24.06 -16.70
CA CYS A 534 21.96 -23.11 -17.61
C CYS A 534 20.99 -22.78 -18.75
N ARG A 535 20.75 -21.50 -19.03
CA ARG A 535 19.90 -20.97 -20.11
C ARG A 535 20.48 -21.33 -21.49
N CYS A 536 20.42 -22.62 -21.83
CA CYS A 536 21.02 -23.16 -23.05
C CYS A 536 20.33 -22.65 -24.32
N ASP A 537 19.12 -22.11 -24.19
CA ASP A 537 18.42 -21.37 -25.23
C ASP A 537 19.19 -20.14 -25.72
N CYS A 538 20.04 -19.53 -24.90
CA CYS A 538 20.88 -18.40 -25.30
C CYS A 538 21.93 -18.78 -26.36
N TYR A 539 22.36 -20.04 -26.36
CA TYR A 539 23.43 -20.54 -27.22
C TYR A 539 22.94 -21.19 -28.51
N ASN A 540 21.63 -21.36 -28.71
CA ASN A 540 21.06 -21.76 -30.00
C ASN A 540 20.93 -20.50 -30.88
N ARG A 541 21.98 -20.23 -31.66
CA ARG A 541 22.17 -19.00 -32.44
C ARG A 541 21.65 -19.09 -33.85
N ASP A 542 21.63 -20.28 -34.45
CA ASP A 542 21.05 -20.46 -35.78
C ASP A 542 19.54 -20.78 -35.75
N GLY A 543 19.00 -21.07 -34.56
CA GLY A 543 17.57 -21.19 -34.29
C GLY A 543 16.99 -22.55 -34.68
N ASP A 544 17.82 -23.60 -34.78
CA ASP A 544 17.40 -24.93 -35.27
C ASP A 544 16.90 -25.90 -34.18
N GLU A 545 16.85 -25.41 -32.93
CA GLU A 545 16.36 -26.08 -31.73
C GLU A 545 17.36 -27.04 -31.05
N ASP A 546 18.63 -27.00 -31.41
CA ASP A 546 19.71 -27.64 -30.65
C ASP A 546 20.88 -26.69 -30.33
N VAL A 547 21.94 -27.22 -29.71
CA VAL A 547 23.19 -26.48 -29.47
C VAL A 547 24.33 -27.32 -30.03
N ASP A 548 24.82 -26.94 -31.20
CA ASP A 548 25.75 -27.75 -31.99
C ASP A 548 26.96 -26.98 -32.54
N ALA A 549 27.58 -27.53 -33.59
CA ALA A 549 28.79 -26.98 -34.18
C ALA A 549 28.56 -25.61 -34.85
N SER A 550 27.36 -25.33 -35.34
CA SER A 550 26.98 -24.04 -35.91
C SER A 550 26.98 -22.95 -34.84
N ASP A 551 26.40 -23.25 -33.68
CA ASP A 551 26.38 -22.35 -32.53
C ASP A 551 27.76 -22.10 -31.94
N LEU A 552 28.56 -23.17 -31.84
CA LEU A 552 29.95 -23.06 -31.44
C LEU A 552 30.76 -22.18 -32.40
N SER A 553 30.45 -22.21 -33.69
CA SER A 553 31.10 -21.31 -34.65
C SER A 553 30.80 -19.85 -34.35
N ALA A 554 29.55 -19.51 -34.05
CA ALA A 554 29.17 -18.16 -33.64
C ALA A 554 29.87 -17.75 -32.33
N TRP A 555 29.99 -18.67 -31.37
CA TRP A 555 30.72 -18.41 -30.12
C TRP A 555 32.21 -18.11 -30.38
N PHE A 556 32.85 -18.86 -31.27
CA PHE A 556 34.26 -18.63 -31.63
C PHE A 556 34.50 -17.28 -32.32
N ASP A 557 33.49 -16.69 -32.96
CA ASP A 557 33.60 -15.36 -33.56
C ASP A 557 33.72 -14.25 -32.49
N CYS A 558 33.21 -14.50 -31.29
CA CYS A 558 33.33 -13.60 -30.13
C CYS A 558 34.59 -13.83 -29.28
N ALA A 559 35.22 -15.01 -29.35
CA ALA A 559 36.26 -15.42 -28.41
C ALA A 559 37.59 -14.67 -28.62
N LEU A 560 37.93 -13.78 -27.67
CA LEU A 560 39.17 -12.99 -27.69
C LEU A 560 40.19 -13.45 -26.62
N GLY A 561 39.73 -14.08 -25.53
CA GLY A 561 40.53 -14.60 -24.44
C GLY A 561 40.54 -13.73 -23.17
N PRO A 562 41.16 -14.24 -22.09
CA PRO A 562 41.03 -13.68 -20.74
C PRO A 562 41.58 -12.25 -20.66
N GLY A 563 40.80 -11.37 -20.05
CA GLY A 563 41.09 -9.96 -19.83
C GLY A 563 40.99 -9.09 -21.09
N ILE A 564 40.47 -9.61 -22.21
CA ILE A 564 40.24 -8.84 -23.44
C ILE A 564 38.75 -8.55 -23.57
N PRO A 565 38.32 -7.28 -23.42
CA PRO A 565 36.90 -6.95 -23.46
C PRO A 565 36.20 -7.50 -24.69
N ALA A 566 35.07 -8.17 -24.47
CA ALA A 566 34.24 -8.72 -25.52
C ALA A 566 33.73 -7.62 -26.46
N ASP A 567 33.65 -7.93 -27.76
CA ASP A 567 32.97 -7.04 -28.70
C ASP A 567 31.45 -7.23 -28.55
N LYS A 568 30.75 -6.15 -28.19
CA LYS A 568 29.31 -6.18 -27.96
C LYS A 568 28.50 -6.43 -29.23
N ASP A 569 29.12 -6.23 -30.40
CA ASP A 569 28.46 -6.41 -31.69
C ASP A 569 28.74 -7.82 -32.30
N CYS A 570 29.28 -8.78 -31.54
CA CYS A 570 29.63 -10.12 -32.04
C CYS A 570 28.48 -11.15 -32.02
N ASP A 571 27.26 -10.71 -31.70
CA ASP A 571 26.05 -11.53 -31.51
C ASP A 571 25.40 -12.14 -32.76
#